data_AF-A0A7Y5J4H1-F1
#
_entry.id   AF-A0A7Y5J4H1-F1
#
_cell.length_a   1.000
_cell.length_b   1.000
_cell.length_c   1.000
_cell.angle_alpha   90.00
_cell.angle_beta   90.00
_cell.angle_gamma   90.00
#
_symmetry.space_group_name_H-M   'P 1'
#
loop_
_entity.id
_entity.type
_entity.pdbx_description
1 polymer ?
#
loop_
_entity_poly.entity_id
_entity_poly.type
_entity_poly.pdbx_seq_one_letter_code
_entity_poly.pdbx_strand_id
1 'polypeptide(L)'
;FEFLPDNAKELWRIYESYVYYLGVAGKVRLPSGYVFKLGKFVNETPIFSKDKSGLNISIIVVRLMLLLQERKYDKLLDEVEAIDQYAYRHLRGKNTQRSYFFIRLLLQIPLGAFDTGMIYDKAQRYLARLNSIPLQVANQTHEIEILPYEDLWQFAFDSLSIAKVRRMAR
;
A
#
# COMPACT_ATOMS: atom_id res chain seq x y z
N PHE A 1 -13.80 -0.42 -21.00
CA PHE A 1 -13.49 -1.79 -20.53
C PHE A 1 -14.41 -2.86 -21.10
N GLU A 2 -15.49 -2.53 -21.81
CA GLU A 2 -16.55 -3.50 -22.21
C GLU A 2 -16.02 -4.77 -22.88
N PHE A 3 -15.05 -4.65 -23.78
CA PHE A 3 -14.50 -5.78 -24.55
C PHE A 3 -13.28 -6.47 -23.94
N LEU A 4 -12.82 -6.03 -22.76
CA LEU A 4 -11.68 -6.67 -22.11
C LEU A 4 -12.13 -7.91 -21.32
N PRO A 5 -11.29 -8.94 -21.19
CA PRO A 5 -11.50 -10.02 -20.21
C PRO A 5 -11.52 -9.47 -18.78
N ASP A 6 -12.24 -10.12 -17.86
CA ASP A 6 -12.44 -9.58 -16.51
C ASP A 6 -11.14 -9.41 -15.72
N ASN A 7 -10.19 -10.33 -15.84
CA ASN A 7 -8.85 -10.18 -15.24
C ASN A 7 -8.11 -8.94 -15.76
N ALA A 8 -8.24 -8.61 -17.05
CA ALA A 8 -7.66 -7.39 -17.59
C ALA A 8 -8.35 -6.14 -17.03
N LYS A 9 -9.68 -6.15 -16.86
CA LYS A 9 -10.41 -5.03 -16.23
C LYS A 9 -9.94 -4.81 -14.79
N GLU A 10 -9.83 -5.88 -13.99
CA GLU A 10 -9.36 -5.77 -12.61
C GLU A 10 -7.93 -5.24 -12.53
N LEU A 11 -7.04 -5.70 -13.42
CA LEU A 11 -5.66 -5.21 -13.46
C LEU A 11 -5.61 -3.69 -13.69
N TRP A 12 -6.41 -3.20 -14.64
CA TRP A 12 -6.55 -1.76 -14.88
C TRP A 12 -7.14 -1.01 -13.69
N ARG A 13 -8.07 -1.61 -12.93
CA ARG A 13 -8.58 -1.01 -11.68
C ARG A 13 -7.50 -0.91 -10.60
N ILE A 14 -6.62 -1.91 -10.50
CA ILE A 14 -5.47 -1.84 -9.62
C ILE A 14 -4.57 -0.67 -10.05
N TYR A 15 -4.17 -0.58 -11.33
CA TYR A 15 -3.35 0.54 -11.80
C TYR A 15 -4.01 1.92 -11.59
N GLU A 16 -5.31 2.03 -11.88
CA GLU A 16 -6.09 3.25 -11.63
C GLU A 16 -5.99 3.68 -10.16
N SER A 17 -6.08 2.75 -9.20
CA SER A 17 -5.97 3.07 -7.78
C SER A 17 -4.60 3.62 -7.39
N TYR A 18 -3.52 3.14 -8.01
CA TYR A 18 -2.17 3.67 -7.78
C TYR A 18 -1.99 5.06 -8.39
N VAL A 19 -2.53 5.29 -9.60
CA VAL A 19 -2.54 6.63 -10.21
C VAL A 19 -3.35 7.62 -9.37
N TYR A 20 -4.51 7.19 -8.88
CA TYR A 20 -5.31 8.00 -7.97
C TYR A 20 -4.54 8.33 -6.69
N TYR A 21 -3.91 7.33 -6.07
CA TYR A 21 -3.07 7.53 -4.88
C TYR A 21 -1.96 8.56 -5.14
N LEU A 22 -1.20 8.43 -6.23
CA LEU A 22 -0.17 9.40 -6.61
C LEU A 22 -0.76 10.81 -6.81
N GLY A 23 -1.98 10.89 -7.34
CA GLY A 23 -2.72 12.12 -7.51
C GLY A 23 -3.05 12.81 -6.19
N VAL A 24 -3.65 12.08 -5.24
CA VAL A 24 -3.98 12.63 -3.91
C VAL A 24 -2.73 12.86 -3.05
N ALA A 25 -1.61 12.20 -3.36
CA ALA A 25 -0.28 12.48 -2.80
C ALA A 25 0.43 13.67 -3.46
N GLY A 26 -0.16 14.30 -4.47
CA GLY A 26 0.40 15.46 -5.18
C GLY A 26 1.58 15.15 -6.10
N LYS A 27 1.79 13.88 -6.45
CA LYS A 27 2.88 13.43 -7.33
C LYS A 27 2.52 13.51 -8.81
N VAL A 28 1.23 13.43 -9.13
CA VAL A 28 0.70 13.58 -10.50
C VAL A 28 -0.55 14.46 -10.51
N ARG A 29 -0.92 14.99 -11.67
CA ARG A 29 -2.19 15.72 -11.83
C ARG A 29 -3.31 14.74 -12.16
N LEU A 30 -4.39 14.80 -11.39
CA LEU A 30 -5.63 14.08 -11.72
C LEU A 30 -6.51 14.90 -12.66
N PRO A 31 -7.30 14.24 -13.53
CA PRO A 31 -8.34 14.92 -14.28
C PRO A 31 -9.32 15.64 -13.36
N SER A 32 -9.75 16.83 -13.75
CA SER A 32 -10.75 17.61 -13.01
C SER A 32 -12.04 16.80 -12.81
N GLY A 33 -12.56 16.78 -11.60
CA GLY A 33 -13.80 16.08 -11.25
C GLY A 33 -13.67 14.55 -11.14
N TYR A 34 -12.46 14.00 -11.24
CA TYR A 34 -12.25 12.57 -11.01
C TYR A 34 -12.50 12.19 -9.54
N VAL A 35 -13.40 11.25 -9.30
CA VAL A 35 -13.77 10.76 -7.97
C VAL A 35 -13.49 9.26 -7.89
N PHE A 36 -12.56 8.89 -7.03
CA PHE A 36 -12.30 7.50 -6.70
C PHE A 36 -13.08 7.08 -5.45
N LYS A 37 -13.60 5.85 -5.45
CA LYS A 37 -14.32 5.28 -4.31
C LYS A 37 -13.67 3.98 -3.90
N LEU A 38 -13.01 3.96 -2.74
CA LEU A 38 -12.31 2.77 -2.23
C LEU A 38 -13.22 1.55 -2.11
N GLY A 39 -14.46 1.71 -1.63
CA GLY A 39 -15.41 0.59 -1.53
C GLY A 39 -15.79 0.01 -2.90
N LYS A 40 -15.87 0.85 -3.94
CA LYS A 40 -16.11 0.39 -5.32
C LYS A 40 -14.90 -0.39 -5.83
N PHE A 41 -13.68 0.12 -5.60
CA PHE A 41 -12.45 -0.58 -5.97
C PHE A 41 -12.37 -1.99 -5.39
N VAL A 42 -12.65 -2.16 -4.08
CA VAL A 42 -12.64 -3.48 -3.44
C VAL A 42 -13.65 -4.45 -4.10
N ASN A 43 -14.82 -3.96 -4.47
CA ASN A 43 -15.86 -4.77 -5.12
C ASN A 43 -15.54 -5.08 -6.60
N GLU A 44 -14.68 -4.28 -7.24
CA GLU A 44 -14.26 -4.43 -8.64
C GLU A 44 -12.95 -5.21 -8.81
N THR A 45 -12.39 -5.78 -7.74
CA THR A 45 -11.19 -6.64 -7.80
C THR A 45 -11.39 -8.06 -7.20
N PRO A 46 -12.52 -8.76 -7.42
CA PRO A 46 -12.79 -10.06 -6.78
C PRO A 46 -11.91 -11.22 -7.26
N ILE A 47 -11.36 -11.20 -8.47
CA ILE A 47 -10.46 -12.23 -9.00
C ILE A 47 -9.11 -12.13 -8.30
N PHE A 48 -8.45 -10.97 -8.38
CA PHE A 48 -7.12 -10.81 -7.81
C PHE A 48 -7.12 -10.76 -6.28
N SER A 49 -8.25 -10.44 -5.64
CA SER A 49 -8.38 -10.59 -4.17
C SER A 49 -8.24 -12.05 -3.70
N LYS A 50 -8.45 -13.04 -4.58
CA LYS A 50 -8.26 -14.47 -4.27
C LYS A 50 -6.82 -14.93 -4.49
N ASP A 51 -6.01 -14.17 -5.22
CA ASP A 51 -4.60 -14.45 -5.47
C ASP A 51 -3.73 -14.02 -4.29
N LYS A 52 -3.66 -14.89 -3.29
CA LYS A 52 -3.08 -14.59 -1.97
C LYS A 52 -1.59 -14.26 -1.97
N SER A 53 -0.86 -14.52 -3.04
CA SER A 53 0.59 -14.26 -3.11
C SER A 53 1.01 -13.49 -4.38
N GLY A 54 0.05 -12.99 -5.15
CA GLY A 54 0.29 -12.10 -6.28
C GLY A 54 -0.42 -10.76 -6.10
N LEU A 55 -1.34 -10.41 -7.00
CA LEU A 55 -1.88 -9.04 -7.09
C LEU A 55 -2.77 -8.60 -5.91
N ASN A 56 -3.21 -9.53 -5.05
CA ASN A 56 -3.86 -9.16 -3.79
C ASN A 56 -2.93 -8.32 -2.90
N ILE A 57 -1.62 -8.55 -2.97
CA ILE A 57 -0.62 -7.77 -2.24
C ILE A 57 -0.71 -6.30 -2.68
N SER A 58 -0.75 -6.05 -3.99
CA SER A 58 -0.85 -4.72 -4.57
C SER A 58 -2.15 -4.02 -4.16
N ILE A 59 -3.25 -4.77 -4.07
CA ILE A 59 -4.56 -4.29 -3.58
C ILE A 59 -4.49 -3.89 -2.10
N ILE A 60 -3.87 -4.71 -1.25
CA ILE A 60 -3.71 -4.42 0.19
C ILE A 60 -2.84 -3.17 0.38
N VAL A 61 -1.72 -3.09 -0.35
CA VAL A 61 -0.80 -1.95 -0.30
C VAL A 61 -1.54 -0.66 -0.63
N VAL A 62 -2.15 -0.55 -1.81
CA VAL A 62 -2.79 0.71 -2.21
C VAL A 62 -3.97 1.08 -1.32
N ARG A 63 -4.69 0.09 -0.78
CA ARG A 63 -5.75 0.33 0.22
C ARG A 63 -5.19 0.98 1.48
N LEU A 64 -4.11 0.45 2.04
CA LEU A 64 -3.45 1.03 3.21
C LEU A 64 -2.95 2.44 2.92
N MET A 65 -2.30 2.64 1.76
CA MET A 65 -1.79 3.94 1.34
C MET A 65 -2.89 4.99 1.22
N LEU A 66 -4.04 4.63 0.63
CA LEU A 66 -5.20 5.52 0.50
C LEU A 66 -5.86 5.82 1.84
N LEU A 67 -6.07 4.83 2.71
CA LEU A 67 -6.62 5.05 4.05
C LEU A 67 -5.73 5.99 4.87
N LEU A 68 -4.41 5.83 4.77
CA LEU A 68 -3.43 6.70 5.40
C LEU A 68 -3.51 8.14 4.86
N GLN A 69 -3.49 8.30 3.54
CA GLN A 69 -3.54 9.60 2.87
C GLN A 69 -4.83 10.37 3.17
N GLU A 70 -5.95 9.66 3.26
CA GLU A 70 -7.27 10.19 3.62
C GLU A 70 -7.46 10.35 5.14
N ARG A 71 -6.46 10.01 5.96
CA ARG A 71 -6.46 10.07 7.43
C ARG A 71 -7.58 9.27 8.08
N LYS A 72 -7.98 8.17 7.46
CA LYS A 72 -8.97 7.22 7.99
C LYS A 72 -8.27 6.24 8.95
N TYR A 73 -7.68 6.79 10.02
CA TYR A 73 -6.83 6.04 10.95
C TYR A 73 -7.57 4.92 11.68
N ASP A 74 -8.82 5.14 12.07
CA ASP A 74 -9.66 4.10 12.71
C ASP A 74 -9.80 2.88 11.79
N LYS A 75 -10.13 3.11 10.51
CA LYS A 75 -10.22 2.05 9.51
C LYS A 75 -8.89 1.34 9.27
N LEU A 76 -7.78 2.06 9.39
CA LEU A 76 -6.46 1.48 9.20
C LEU A 76 -6.07 0.61 10.41
N LEU A 77 -6.48 0.98 11.62
CA LEU A 77 -6.34 0.18 12.84
C LEU A 77 -7.17 -1.13 12.76
N ASP A 78 -8.40 -1.05 12.25
CA ASP A 78 -9.30 -2.21 12.08
C ASP A 78 -8.68 -3.30 11.17
N GLU A 79 -7.81 -2.91 10.23
CA GLU A 79 -7.20 -3.82 9.24
C GLU A 79 -5.89 -4.46 9.73
N VAL A 80 -5.29 -3.98 10.84
CA VAL A 80 -3.93 -4.37 11.27
C VAL A 80 -3.80 -5.87 11.49
N GLU A 81 -4.70 -6.45 12.29
CA GLU A 81 -4.63 -7.87 12.65
C GLU A 81 -4.83 -8.77 11.42
N ALA A 82 -5.81 -8.45 10.58
CA ALA A 82 -6.11 -9.21 9.38
C ALA A 82 -4.93 -9.20 8.40
N ILE A 83 -4.29 -8.04 8.20
CA ILE A 83 -3.15 -7.90 7.29
C ILE A 83 -1.89 -8.56 7.87
N ASP A 84 -1.64 -8.47 9.18
CA ASP A 84 -0.50 -9.16 9.79
C ASP A 84 -0.63 -10.68 9.65
N GLN A 85 -1.83 -11.22 9.89
CA GLN A 85 -2.13 -12.64 9.68
C GLN A 85 -1.99 -13.05 8.21
N TYR A 86 -2.46 -12.21 7.28
CA TYR A 86 -2.30 -12.44 5.85
C TYR A 86 -0.80 -12.52 5.46
N ALA A 87 0.01 -11.55 5.91
CA ALA A 87 1.44 -11.51 5.63
C ALA A 87 2.15 -12.75 6.18
N TYR A 88 1.83 -13.14 7.41
CA TYR A 88 2.38 -14.34 8.06
C TYR A 88 2.05 -15.62 7.28
N ARG A 89 0.80 -15.77 6.82
CA ARG A 89 0.31 -16.99 6.16
C ARG A 89 0.75 -17.12 4.71
N HIS A 90 0.85 -16.00 3.98
CA HIS A 90 0.92 -16.05 2.51
C HIS A 90 2.19 -15.43 1.91
N LEU A 91 2.97 -14.65 2.66
CA LEU A 91 4.09 -13.88 2.09
C LEU A 91 5.49 -14.35 2.53
N ARG A 92 5.59 -15.56 3.12
CA ARG A 92 6.88 -16.13 3.55
C ARG A 92 7.69 -16.81 2.44
N GLY A 93 7.12 -16.90 1.24
CA GLY A 93 7.79 -17.51 0.09
C GLY A 93 8.94 -16.65 -0.43
N LYS A 94 9.91 -17.28 -1.11
CA LYS A 94 11.06 -16.58 -1.70
C LYS A 94 10.65 -15.44 -2.65
N ASN A 95 9.52 -15.60 -3.34
CA ASN A 95 9.04 -14.65 -4.35
C ASN A 95 8.20 -13.51 -3.75
N THR A 96 7.94 -13.51 -2.44
CA THR A 96 7.10 -12.50 -1.78
C THR A 96 7.79 -11.86 -0.58
N GLN A 97 9.09 -12.08 -0.40
CA GLN A 97 9.84 -11.57 0.75
C GLN A 97 9.88 -10.04 0.81
N ARG A 98 10.05 -9.35 -0.32
CA ARG A 98 9.98 -7.87 -0.35
C ARG A 98 8.59 -7.41 0.10
N SER A 99 7.53 -7.99 -0.46
CA SER A 99 6.16 -7.68 -0.06
C SER A 99 5.89 -7.95 1.43
N TYR A 100 6.42 -9.04 1.98
CA TYR A 100 6.34 -9.34 3.40
C TYR A 100 6.96 -8.22 4.25
N PHE A 101 8.21 -7.86 3.97
CA PHE A 101 8.89 -6.81 4.73
C PHE A 101 8.22 -5.44 4.56
N PHE A 102 7.74 -5.14 3.36
CA PHE A 102 7.04 -3.89 3.11
C PHE A 102 5.69 -3.79 3.82
N ILE A 103 4.87 -4.85 3.82
CA ILE A 103 3.63 -4.87 4.62
C ILE A 103 3.95 -4.72 6.11
N ARG A 104 4.96 -5.45 6.61
CA ARG A 104 5.37 -5.36 8.03
C ARG A 104 5.88 -3.96 8.39
N LEU A 105 6.55 -3.29 7.46
CA LEU A 105 6.98 -1.91 7.56
C LEU A 105 5.77 -0.95 7.63
N LEU A 106 4.82 -1.06 6.71
CA LEU A 106 3.60 -0.24 6.69
C LEU A 106 2.77 -0.40 7.97
N LEU A 107 2.64 -1.63 8.49
CA LEU A 107 1.93 -1.89 9.75
C LEU A 107 2.59 -1.22 10.97
N GLN A 108 3.85 -0.78 10.89
CA GLN A 108 4.45 0.00 11.97
C GLN A 108 3.78 1.35 12.15
N ILE A 109 3.15 1.91 11.11
CA ILE A 109 2.45 3.20 11.18
C ILE A 109 1.29 3.16 12.20
N PRO A 110 0.28 2.29 12.05
CA PRO A 110 -0.78 2.18 13.05
C PRO A 110 -0.28 1.64 14.39
N LEU A 111 0.66 0.68 14.40
CA LEU A 111 1.23 0.13 15.64
C LEU A 111 2.07 1.14 16.44
N GLY A 112 2.58 2.16 15.78
CA GLY A 112 3.24 3.32 16.38
C GLY A 112 2.28 4.47 16.67
N ALA A 113 0.96 4.24 16.67
CA ALA A 113 -0.08 5.24 16.90
C ALA A 113 0.05 6.47 15.99
N PHE A 114 0.54 6.28 14.77
CA PHE A 114 0.80 7.36 13.80
C PHE A 114 1.83 8.40 14.28
N ASP A 115 2.59 8.11 15.33
CA ASP A 115 3.67 8.96 15.79
C ASP A 115 5.01 8.60 15.13
N THR A 116 5.58 9.56 14.42
CA THR A 116 6.83 9.39 13.66
C THR A 116 8.01 8.92 14.51
N GLY A 117 8.08 9.31 15.79
CA GLY A 117 9.15 8.88 16.69
C GLY A 117 9.02 7.39 17.04
N MET A 118 7.82 6.97 17.45
CA MET A 118 7.53 5.55 17.76
C MET A 118 7.69 4.63 16.55
N ILE A 119 7.34 5.12 15.36
CA ILE A 119 7.41 4.37 14.11
C ILE A 119 8.88 4.12 13.72
N TYR A 120 9.74 5.14 13.83
CA TYR A 120 11.09 5.10 13.27
C TYR A 120 11.88 3.89 13.77
N ASP A 121 12.00 3.71 15.09
CA ASP A 121 12.82 2.64 15.68
C ASP A 121 12.36 1.24 15.27
N LYS A 122 11.04 1.04 15.14
CA LYS A 122 10.48 -0.26 14.75
C LYS A 122 10.53 -0.48 13.24
N ALA A 123 10.40 0.58 12.45
CA ALA A 123 10.43 0.56 11.00
C ALA A 123 11.83 0.23 10.44
N GLN A 124 12.90 0.75 11.07
CA GLN A 124 14.28 0.58 10.58
C GLN A 124 14.65 -0.87 10.29
N ARG A 125 14.26 -1.81 11.17
CA ARG A 125 14.59 -3.24 10.99
C ARG A 125 13.96 -3.82 9.71
N TYR A 126 12.74 -3.40 9.37
CA TYR A 126 12.02 -3.91 8.21
C TYR A 126 12.50 -3.22 6.93
N LEU A 127 12.76 -1.92 7.00
CA LEU A 127 13.33 -1.15 5.90
C LEU A 127 14.72 -1.67 5.51
N ALA A 128 15.58 -1.96 6.48
CA ALA A 128 16.90 -2.56 6.23
C ALA A 128 16.79 -3.93 5.53
N ARG A 129 15.81 -4.76 5.94
CA ARG A 129 15.56 -6.06 5.31
C ARG A 129 15.01 -5.90 3.89
N LEU A 130 14.09 -4.97 3.65
CA LEU A 130 13.57 -4.67 2.33
C LEU A 130 14.70 -4.25 1.37
N ASN A 131 15.54 -3.30 1.79
CA ASN A 131 16.66 -2.79 1.00
C ASN A 131 17.74 -3.85 0.71
N SER A 132 17.86 -4.87 1.59
CA SER A 132 18.79 -5.98 1.37
C SER A 132 18.38 -6.95 0.25
N ILE A 133 17.17 -6.80 -0.29
CA ILE A 133 16.63 -7.63 -1.36
C ILE A 133 16.25 -6.72 -2.54
N PRO A 134 17.20 -6.27 -3.37
CA PRO A 134 16.90 -5.40 -4.51
C PRO A 134 15.90 -6.07 -5.47
N LEU A 135 14.93 -5.32 -6.00
CA LEU A 135 13.91 -5.86 -6.90
C LEU A 135 14.52 -6.55 -8.14
N GLN A 136 15.66 -6.05 -8.64
CA GLN A 136 16.37 -6.61 -9.79
C GLN A 136 16.92 -8.02 -9.55
N VAL A 137 17.13 -8.38 -8.28
CA VAL A 137 17.68 -9.68 -7.85
C VAL A 137 16.60 -10.54 -7.18
N ALA A 138 15.47 -9.93 -6.80
CA ALA A 138 14.35 -10.62 -6.21
C ALA A 138 13.63 -11.48 -7.25
N ASN A 139 13.19 -12.67 -6.85
CA ASN A 139 12.28 -13.49 -7.66
C ASN A 139 10.82 -12.98 -7.63
N GLN A 140 10.58 -11.79 -7.10
CA GLN A 140 9.26 -11.17 -7.04
C GLN A 140 8.94 -10.59 -8.42
N THR A 141 7.76 -10.90 -8.94
CA THR A 141 7.33 -10.33 -10.22
C THR A 141 7.09 -8.83 -10.07
N HIS A 142 7.46 -8.06 -11.09
CA HIS A 142 7.24 -6.61 -11.13
C HIS A 142 5.73 -6.27 -11.11
N GLU A 143 4.88 -7.25 -11.41
CA GLU A 143 3.42 -7.13 -11.34
C GLU A 143 2.92 -6.93 -9.89
N ILE A 144 3.62 -7.48 -8.89
CA ILE A 144 3.26 -7.33 -7.47
C ILE A 144 3.70 -5.96 -6.92
N GLU A 145 4.87 -5.48 -7.33
CA GLU A 145 5.44 -4.20 -6.90
C GLU A 145 5.24 -3.14 -7.98
N ILE A 146 4.00 -2.62 -8.07
CA ILE A 146 3.59 -1.63 -9.08
C ILE A 146 4.38 -0.33 -8.98
N LEU A 147 4.71 0.07 -7.75
CA LEU A 147 5.64 1.16 -7.45
C LEU A 147 6.69 0.63 -6.48
N PRO A 148 7.95 1.11 -6.57
CA PRO A 148 8.99 0.74 -5.63
C PRO A 148 8.52 0.94 -4.18
N TYR A 149 8.70 -0.08 -3.35
CA TYR A 149 8.27 -0.05 -1.96
C TYR A 149 9.00 1.02 -1.13
N GLU A 150 10.23 1.33 -1.50
CA GLU A 150 11.02 2.41 -0.91
C GLU A 150 10.35 3.78 -1.15
N ASP A 151 9.85 4.03 -2.37
CA ASP A 151 9.14 5.28 -2.71
C ASP A 151 7.79 5.36 -1.99
N LEU A 152 7.03 4.26 -2.00
CA LEU A 152 5.75 4.19 -1.27
C LEU A 152 5.95 4.43 0.22
N TRP A 153 6.98 3.85 0.83
CA TRP A 153 7.31 4.10 2.23
C TRP A 153 7.57 5.59 2.48
N GLN A 154 8.36 6.24 1.63
CA GLN A 154 8.63 7.67 1.78
C GLN A 154 7.34 8.48 1.68
N PHE A 155 6.46 8.18 0.72
CA PHE A 155 5.19 8.90 0.57
C PHE A 155 4.26 8.68 1.76
N ALA A 156 4.24 7.46 2.33
CA ALA A 156 3.49 7.17 3.55
C ALA A 156 4.02 8.02 4.72
N PHE A 157 5.34 8.06 4.91
CA PHE A 157 5.95 8.79 6.01
C PHE A 157 5.76 10.32 5.87
N ASP A 158 5.91 10.86 4.65
CA ASP A 158 5.66 12.28 4.36
C ASP A 158 4.23 12.69 4.74
N SER A 159 3.25 11.82 4.49
CA SER A 159 1.84 12.09 4.80
C SER A 159 1.58 12.31 6.30
N LEU A 160 2.35 11.64 7.17
CA LEU A 160 2.30 11.80 8.62
C LEU A 160 2.90 13.14 9.06
N SER A 161 3.97 13.59 8.40
CA SER A 161 4.65 14.85 8.74
C SER A 161 3.79 16.08 8.39
N ILE A 162 3.17 16.07 7.21
CA ILE A 162 2.22 17.10 6.75
C ILE A 162 1.01 17.16 7.70
N ALA A 163 0.64 16.03 8.30
CA ALA A 163 -0.43 15.96 9.30
C ALA A 163 -0.11 16.72 10.58
N LYS A 164 1.13 16.64 11.08
CA LYS A 164 1.56 17.39 12.26
C LYS A 164 1.52 18.90 12.02
N VAL A 165 2.01 19.38 10.87
CA VAL A 165 2.02 20.82 10.53
C VAL A 165 0.60 21.41 10.50
N ARG A 166 -0.36 20.73 9.89
CA ARG A 166 -1.76 21.22 9.81
C ARG A 166 -2.50 21.20 11.15
N ARG A 167 -2.11 20.33 12.10
CA ARG A 167 -2.68 20.29 13.45
C ARG A 167 -2.18 21.44 14.33
N MET A 168 -0.92 21.86 14.16
CA MET A 168 -0.35 23.00 14.89
C MET A 168 -0.84 24.36 14.37
N ALA A 169 -1.30 24.43 13.13
CA ALA A 169 -1.82 25.65 12.50
C ALA A 169 -3.33 25.89 12.73
N ARG A 170 -3.97 25.10 13.60
CA ARG A 170 -5.38 25.25 14.02
C ARG A 170 -5.42 25.57 15.51
#